data_AF-A0A820RJJ5-F1
#
_entry.id   AF-A0A820RJJ5-F1
#
_cell.length_a   1.000
_cell.length_b   1.000
_cell.length_c   1.000
_cell.angle_alpha   90.00
_cell.angle_beta   90.00
_cell.angle_gamma   90.00
#
_symmetry.space_group_name_H-M   'P 1'
#
loop_
_entity.id
_entity.type
_entity.pdbx_description
1 polymer ?
#
loop_
_entity_poly.entity_id
_entity_poly.type
_entity_poly.pdbx_seq_one_letter_code
_entity_poly.pdbx_strand_id
1 'polypeptide(L)'
;GKIDGDYHFDSRKTTLIWSLPVIDQSNSDGSIEFSVRGKAGDFFPIQVDFNSETPFCDIKITGVRSVVNRAPVSYSNETNLIVDKYEYV
;
A
#
# COMPACT_ATOMS: atom_id res chain seq x y z
N GLY A 1 -10.16 -13.70 16.86
CA GLY A 1 -9.08 -13.32 17.77
C GLY A 1 -9.05 -11.83 17.89
N LYS A 2 -7.91 -11.29 18.29
CA LYS A 2 -7.64 -9.85 18.23
C LYS A 2 -7.35 -9.42 16.79
N ILE A 3 -7.74 -8.21 16.41
CA ILE A 3 -7.41 -7.63 15.11
C ILE A 3 -7.15 -6.13 15.25
N ASP A 4 -6.12 -5.66 14.56
CA ASP A 4 -5.87 -4.24 14.33
C ASP A 4 -6.48 -3.86 12.97
N GLY A 5 -7.36 -2.86 12.90
CA GLY A 5 -8.10 -2.51 11.68
C GLY A 5 -9.34 -3.37 11.42
N ASP A 6 -9.69 -3.57 10.16
CA ASP A 6 -10.91 -4.24 9.72
C ASP A 6 -10.60 -5.49 8.87
N TYR A 7 -11.59 -6.37 8.70
CA TYR A 7 -11.46 -7.50 7.77
C TYR A 7 -12.75 -7.77 6.99
N HIS A 8 -12.59 -8.38 5.82
CA HIS A 8 -13.68 -8.87 4.99
C HIS A 8 -13.34 -10.24 4.42
N PHE A 9 -14.28 -11.18 4.46
CA PHE A 9 -14.11 -12.48 3.81
C PHE A 9 -14.83 -12.51 2.46
N ASP A 10 -14.06 -12.55 1.38
CA ASP A 10 -14.57 -12.77 0.02
C ASP A 10 -14.75 -14.27 -0.20
N SER A 11 -15.98 -14.74 -0.08
CA SER A 11 -16.32 -16.16 -0.24
C SER A 11 -16.17 -16.69 -1.67
N ARG A 12 -16.17 -15.82 -2.69
CA ARG A 12 -15.98 -16.24 -4.08
C ARG A 12 -14.52 -16.57 -4.35
N LYS A 13 -13.61 -15.81 -3.73
CA LYS A 13 -12.16 -16.04 -3.82
C LYS A 13 -11.62 -16.92 -2.69
N THR A 14 -12.42 -17.16 -1.66
CA THR A 14 -12.00 -17.82 -0.41
C THR A 14 -10.82 -17.08 0.22
N THR A 15 -10.93 -15.75 0.32
CA THR A 15 -9.84 -14.87 0.76
C THR A 15 -10.29 -14.03 1.95
N LEU A 16 -9.50 -14.04 3.02
CA LEU A 16 -9.62 -13.10 4.12
C LEU A 16 -8.81 -11.84 3.77
N ILE A 17 -9.49 -10.72 3.56
CA ILE A 17 -8.89 -9.42 3.30
C ILE A 17 -8.75 -8.73 4.66
N TRP A 18 -7.52 -8.44 5.07
CA TRP A 18 -7.22 -7.64 6.25
C TRP A 18 -6.86 -6.22 5.80
N SER A 19 -7.57 -5.23 6.32
CA SER A 19 -7.48 -3.84 5.89
C SER A 19 -7.06 -2.93 7.05
N LEU A 20 -5.96 -2.22 6.84
CA LEU A 20 -5.47 -1.14 7.69
C LEU A 20 -5.54 0.15 6.85
N PRO A 21 -6.43 1.12 7.17
CA PRO A 21 -6.65 2.28 6.30
C PRO A 21 -5.41 3.15 6.05
N VAL A 22 -4.56 3.31 7.07
CA VAL A 22 -3.30 4.07 7.01
C VAL A 22 -2.28 3.36 7.90
N ILE A 23 -1.05 3.18 7.41
CA ILE A 23 0.09 2.68 8.19
C ILE A 23 1.19 3.73 8.11
N ASP A 24 1.60 4.25 9.26
CA ASP A 24 2.70 5.20 9.42
C ASP A 24 3.51 4.91 10.70
N GLN A 25 4.37 5.86 11.12
CA GLN A 25 5.22 5.69 12.30
C GLN A 25 4.45 5.53 13.62
N SER A 26 3.19 5.98 13.69
CA SER A 26 2.35 5.85 14.87
C SER A 26 1.78 4.44 15.04
N ASN A 27 1.75 3.65 13.96
CA ASN A 27 1.20 2.30 13.91
C ASN A 27 2.02 1.39 12.97
N SER A 28 3.34 1.35 13.20
CA SER A 28 4.30 0.57 12.41
C SER A 28 4.11 -0.95 12.50
N ASP A 29 3.30 -1.40 13.45
CA ASP A 29 3.08 -2.80 13.77
C ASP A 29 1.58 -3.07 13.89
N GLY A 30 1.15 -4.23 13.40
CA GLY A 30 -0.24 -4.66 13.45
C GLY A 30 -0.34 -6.18 13.44
N SER A 31 -1.45 -6.70 13.93
CA SER A 31 -1.69 -8.14 14.09
C SER A 31 -3.13 -8.52 13.75
N ILE A 32 -3.30 -9.74 13.22
CA ILE A 32 -4.59 -10.38 13.03
C ILE A 32 -4.53 -11.82 13.54
N GLU A 33 -5.51 -12.19 14.38
CA GLU A 33 -5.66 -13.54 14.89
C GLU A 33 -7.01 -14.13 14.48
N PHE A 34 -6.99 -15.24 13.75
CA PHE A 34 -8.18 -15.97 13.32
C PHE A 34 -7.99 -17.49 13.48
N SER A 35 -9.11 -18.20 13.49
CA SER A 35 -9.14 -19.67 13.55
C SER A 35 -9.99 -20.20 12.42
N VAL A 36 -9.46 -21.15 11.66
CA VAL A 36 -10.13 -21.79 10.52
C VAL A 36 -9.62 -23.21 10.34
N ARG A 37 -10.42 -24.07 9.71
CA ARG A 37 -9.97 -25.43 9.34
C ARG A 37 -9.11 -25.32 8.09
N GLY A 38 -7.91 -25.90 8.12
CA GLY A 38 -6.99 -25.90 6.99
C GLY A 38 -5.61 -26.40 7.39
N LYS A 39 -4.70 -26.46 6.42
CA LYS A 39 -3.26 -26.69 6.61
C LYS A 39 -2.52 -25.37 6.45
N ALA A 40 -1.32 -25.25 7.02
CA ALA A 40 -0.53 -24.03 6.95
C ALA A 40 -0.32 -23.51 5.50
N GLY A 41 -0.13 -24.42 4.54
CA GLY A 41 0.05 -24.05 3.13
C GLY A 41 -1.18 -23.47 2.43
N ASP A 42 -2.38 -23.62 3.00
CA ASP A 42 -3.62 -23.11 2.39
C ASP A 42 -3.73 -21.58 2.49
N PHE A 43 -2.88 -20.93 3.30
CA PHE A 43 -2.89 -19.49 3.56
C PHE A 43 -1.79 -18.72 2.82
N PHE A 44 -1.07 -19.39 1.92
CA PHE A 44 0.00 -18.79 1.12
C PHE A 44 -0.31 -18.87 -0.39
N PRO A 45 0.13 -17.89 -1.18
CA PRO A 45 0.87 -16.70 -0.78
C PRO A 45 -0.01 -15.64 -0.10
N ILE A 46 0.58 -14.87 0.83
CA ILE A 46 -0.06 -13.67 1.38
C ILE A 46 0.23 -12.52 0.41
N GLN A 47 -0.82 -11.87 -0.09
CA GLN A 47 -0.71 -10.71 -0.95
C GLN A 47 -0.85 -9.42 -0.14
N VAL A 48 -0.01 -8.43 -0.44
CA VAL A 48 -0.04 -7.12 0.21
C VAL A 48 -0.25 -6.05 -0.86
N ASP A 49 -1.23 -5.18 -0.66
CA ASP A 49 -1.58 -4.09 -1.58
C ASP A 49 -1.71 -2.78 -0.78
N PHE A 50 -1.13 -1.71 -1.33
CA PHE A 50 -1.17 -0.36 -0.77
C PHE A 50 -0.80 0.66 -1.85
N ASN A 51 -1.13 1.92 -1.57
CA ASN A 51 -0.64 3.05 -2.34
C ASN A 51 -0.11 4.14 -1.41
N SER A 52 0.74 5.02 -1.95
CA SER A 52 1.24 6.19 -1.21
C SER A 52 1.47 7.37 -2.12
N GLU A 53 1.12 8.57 -1.66
CA GLU A 53 1.51 9.82 -2.33
C GLU A 53 3.00 10.12 -2.15
N THR A 54 3.66 9.47 -1.19
CA THR A 54 5.10 9.60 -0.95
C THR A 54 5.84 8.58 -1.82
N PRO A 55 6.72 9.03 -2.74
CA PRO A 55 7.49 8.12 -3.57
C PRO A 55 8.53 7.35 -2.75
N PHE A 56 8.88 6.14 -3.20
CA PHE A 56 9.93 5.34 -2.56
C PHE A 56 11.32 5.99 -2.68
N CYS A 57 11.64 6.47 -3.89
CA CYS A 57 12.84 7.27 -4.13
C CYS A 57 12.52 8.75 -3.95
N ASP A 58 13.39 9.51 -3.28
CA ASP A 58 13.21 10.94 -3.07
C ASP A 58 13.51 11.77 -4.33
N ILE A 59 12.71 11.57 -5.37
CA ILE A 59 12.78 12.30 -6.64
C ILE A 59 11.70 13.39 -6.62
N LYS A 60 12.12 14.65 -6.74
CA LYS A 60 11.23 15.81 -6.65
C LYS A 60 11.45 16.77 -7.83
N ILE A 61 10.36 17.29 -8.38
CA ILE A 61 10.41 18.40 -9.34
C ILE A 61 10.67 19.69 -8.56
N THR A 62 11.85 20.27 -8.73
CA THR A 62 12.25 21.51 -8.04
C THR A 62 11.80 22.79 -8.77
N GLY A 63 11.30 22.66 -9.99
CA GLY A 63 10.73 23.78 -10.75
C GLY A 63 10.68 23.53 -12.26
N VAL A 64 9.79 24.26 -12.93
CA VAL A 64 9.63 24.24 -14.39
C VAL A 64 10.01 25.60 -14.96
N ARG A 65 10.76 25.62 -16.07
CA ARG A 65 11.22 26.85 -16.73
C ARG A 65 10.98 26.81 -18.23
N SER A 66 10.61 27.95 -18.80
CA SER A 66 10.50 28.12 -20.25
C SER A 66 11.85 27.96 -20.93
N VAL A 67 11.89 27.26 -22.07
CA VAL A 67 13.11 27.08 -22.87
C VAL A 67 13.55 28.40 -23.52
N VAL A 68 12.59 29.28 -23.86
CA VAL A 68 12.83 30.51 -24.61
C VAL A 68 13.53 31.58 -23.77
N ASN A 69 13.03 31.82 -22.56
CA ASN A 69 13.46 32.93 -21.72
C ASN A 69 13.86 32.52 -20.30
N ARG A 70 13.92 31.22 -19.99
CA ARG A 70 14.25 30.66 -18.66
C ARG A 70 13.30 31.10 -17.54
N ALA A 71 12.20 31.77 -17.85
CA ALA A 71 11.25 32.24 -16.84
C ALA A 71 10.57 31.05 -16.14
N PRO A 72 10.32 31.13 -14.82
CA PRO A 72 9.55 30.13 -14.10
C PRO A 72 8.13 29.98 -14.67
N VAL A 73 7.62 28.75 -14.67
CA VAL A 73 6.27 28.42 -15.14
C VAL A 73 5.52 27.72 -14.02
N SER A 74 4.25 28.08 -13.81
CA SER A 74 3.37 27.38 -12.86
C SER A 74 3.15 25.93 -13.29
N TYR A 75 3.19 25.02 -12.32
CA TYR A 75 2.98 23.59 -12.54
C TYR A 75 2.29 22.97 -11.31
N SER A 76 1.70 21.80 -11.50
CA SER A 76 1.27 20.90 -10.42
C SER A 76 2.05 19.59 -10.50
N ASN A 77 2.10 18.85 -9.40
CA ASN A 77 2.74 17.55 -9.32
C ASN A 77 1.80 16.56 -8.63
N GLU A 78 1.69 15.36 -9.18
CA GLU A 78 0.98 14.24 -8.59
C GLU A 78 1.97 13.06 -8.55
N THR A 79 2.12 12.45 -7.38
CA THR A 79 3.00 11.31 -7.16
C THR A 79 2.19 10.16 -6.59
N ASN A 80 2.43 8.96 -7.10
CA ASN A 80 1.77 7.76 -6.61
C ASN A 80 2.74 6.59 -6.64
N LEU A 81 2.94 5.96 -5.50
CA LEU A 81 3.60 4.68 -5.33
C LEU A 81 2.50 3.62 -5.30
N ILE A 82 2.56 2.65 -6.21
CA ILE A 82 1.56 1.59 -6.37
C ILE A 82 2.30 0.25 -6.35
N VAL A 83 1.70 -0.76 -5.73
CA VAL A 83 2.21 -2.14 -5.76
C VAL A 83 1.91 -2.79 -7.11
N ASP A 84 2.95 -3.33 -7.77
CA ASP A 84 2.77 -4.26 -8.89
C ASP A 84 2.57 -5.69 -8.37
N LYS A 85 3.57 -6.19 -7.63
CA LYS A 85 3.50 -7.49 -6.96
C LYS A 85 4.29 -7.47 -5.65
N TYR A 86 3.60 -7.68 -4.53
CA TYR A 86 4.21 -7.86 -3.22
C TYR A 86 3.54 -9.04 -2.50
N GLU A 87 4.29 -10.12 -2.32
CA GLU A 87 3.78 -11.37 -1.77
C GLU A 87 4.78 -12.05 -0.83
N TYR A 88 4.25 -12.77 0.16
CA TYR A 88 5.01 -13.67 1.02
C TYR A 88 4.62 -15.12 0.71
N VAL A 89 5.61 -16.00 0.52
CA VAL A 89 5.44 -17.41 0.14
C VAL A 89 5.95 -18.34 1.23
#